data_AF-F2JKQ8-F1
#
_entry.id   AF-F2JKQ8-F1
#
_cell.length_a   1.000
_cell.length_b   1.000
_cell.length_c   1.000
_cell.angle_alpha   90.00
_cell.angle_beta   90.00
_cell.angle_gamma   90.00
#
_symmetry.space_group_name_H-M   'P 1'
#
loop_
_entity.id
_entity.type
_entity.pdbx_description
1 polymer ?
#
loop_
_entity_poly.entity_id
_entity_poly.type
_entity_poly.pdbx_seq_one_letter_code
_entity_poly.pdbx_strand_id
1 'polypeptide(L)'
;MRQQRKWAVFLIMSLIVSTFLVGCNGENGPKPTQEIESPSPTATAETTESSYNSAFEKYNNNITELGLVINAPDQEAINSLPQVETYKQMDTKDNLMIIPKYNGSKITISKVEYTGERFIAKDTLYAKEGTPEGYGLLLYAVRPEGIPQIMITVTYKNKSIDYVIAEDGKNGHEGIEYLKLETDDMGMPHSGEMITPIQDATYLEGLNRFSSFDVDFDLDGSNETIEVYCQGEITDDGSYFLDDGQVWTLVVKKGDDIYPLFEKSYIQLGGLEYLVYIDYNDYERVHVLVQYKAGAGMMTFDCVYDEETGNFRRDTVYEASNINILKDWK
;
A
#
# COMPACT_ATOMS: atom_id res chain seq x y z
N MET A 1 -54.78 28.38 20.98
CA MET A 1 -54.45 27.31 21.96
C MET A 1 -52.98 26.98 21.72
N ARG A 2 -51.93 27.41 22.45
CA ARG A 2 -51.62 27.72 23.86
C ARG A 2 -51.62 26.51 24.81
N GLN A 3 -50.44 25.87 24.95
CA GLN A 3 -49.84 25.25 26.15
C GLN A 3 -48.50 24.66 25.69
N GLN A 4 -47.28 25.05 26.08
CA GLN A 4 -46.66 25.45 27.37
C GLN A 4 -46.78 24.42 28.50
N ARG A 5 -45.66 23.73 28.80
CA ARG A 5 -45.02 23.53 30.15
C ARG A 5 -43.90 22.49 30.06
N LYS A 6 -42.86 22.41 30.90
CA LYS A 6 -41.92 23.35 31.57
C LYS A 6 -40.98 22.45 32.43
N TRP A 7 -39.65 22.62 32.30
CA TRP A 7 -38.61 22.75 33.37
C TRP A 7 -38.23 21.61 34.35
N ALA A 8 -36.91 21.35 34.46
CA ALA A 8 -36.04 21.45 35.66
C ALA A 8 -34.60 20.97 35.28
N VAL A 9 -33.55 21.79 35.17
CA VAL A 9 -32.67 22.43 36.18
C VAL A 9 -32.11 21.46 37.23
N PHE A 10 -30.80 21.18 37.17
CA PHE A 10 -29.93 21.12 38.35
C PHE A 10 -28.51 21.58 38.00
N LEU A 11 -28.02 22.52 38.80
CA LEU A 11 -26.75 23.22 38.72
C LEU A 11 -26.08 22.98 40.07
N ILE A 12 -24.85 22.46 40.10
CA ILE A 12 -24.00 22.53 41.30
C ILE A 12 -22.62 23.00 40.87
N MET A 13 -22.26 24.16 41.40
CA MET A 13 -20.99 24.87 41.30
C MET A 13 -20.42 24.94 42.72
N SER A 14 -19.14 24.57 42.91
CA SER A 14 -18.19 25.24 43.81
C SER A 14 -16.86 24.47 43.82
N LEU A 15 -15.72 24.98 44.29
CA LEU A 15 -14.99 26.25 44.16
C LEU A 15 -13.70 26.00 44.98
N ILE A 16 -12.54 26.11 44.31
CA ILE A 16 -11.23 26.62 44.77
C ILE A 16 -10.81 26.40 46.25
N VAL A 17 -9.61 25.83 46.45
CA VAL A 17 -8.61 26.38 47.40
C VAL A 17 -7.20 26.22 46.82
N SER A 18 -6.50 27.34 46.69
CA SER A 18 -5.06 27.44 46.39
C SER A 18 -4.40 28.30 47.47
N THR A 19 -3.29 27.84 48.04
CA THR A 19 -2.37 28.63 48.90
C THR A 19 -0.91 28.15 48.76
N PHE A 20 -0.08 28.91 48.03
CA PHE A 20 1.13 29.66 48.49
C PHE A 20 1.71 29.30 49.90
N LEU A 21 3.03 29.22 50.24
CA LEU A 21 4.28 29.91 49.84
C LEU A 21 5.55 29.18 50.42
N VAL A 22 6.68 29.29 49.70
CA VAL A 22 8.07 29.72 50.09
C VAL A 22 8.86 29.07 51.24
N GLY A 23 10.13 28.74 50.93
CA GLY A 23 11.28 28.78 51.86
C GLY A 23 12.62 28.84 51.11
N CYS A 24 13.42 29.90 51.30
CA CYS A 24 14.74 30.14 50.69
C CYS A 24 15.93 29.92 51.65
N ASN A 25 17.08 29.55 51.06
CA ASN A 25 18.50 29.83 51.37
C ASN A 25 19.23 29.30 52.64
N GLY A 26 20.43 28.75 52.39
CA GLY A 26 21.56 28.60 53.32
C GLY A 26 22.86 28.18 52.58
N GLU A 27 23.92 28.98 52.71
CA GLU A 27 25.21 28.98 51.98
C GLU A 27 26.37 28.17 52.65
N ASN A 28 27.40 27.84 51.84
CA ASN A 28 28.86 27.70 52.10
C ASN A 28 29.55 26.35 52.52
N GLY A 29 30.09 25.64 51.49
CA GLY A 29 31.42 24.95 51.30
C GLY A 29 32.11 24.05 52.37
N PRO A 30 33.21 23.31 52.05
CA PRO A 30 33.98 23.16 50.80
C PRO A 30 34.15 21.71 50.25
N LYS A 31 34.64 21.61 49.00
CA LYS A 31 34.99 20.40 48.22
C LYS A 31 36.13 19.56 48.83
N PRO A 32 36.17 18.26 48.49
CA PRO A 32 37.35 17.76 47.78
C PRO A 32 37.03 16.96 46.51
N THR A 33 38.00 17.01 45.61
CA THR A 33 38.14 16.47 44.25
C THR A 33 37.82 14.97 44.10
N GLN A 34 37.04 14.63 43.08
CA GLN A 34 37.25 13.41 42.30
C GLN A 34 37.09 13.73 40.81
N GLU A 35 38.12 13.38 40.05
CA GLU A 35 38.13 13.28 38.60
C GLU A 35 37.09 12.26 38.15
N ILE A 36 36.27 12.63 37.16
CA ILE A 36 35.51 11.68 36.37
C ILE A 36 36.07 11.81 34.96
N GLU A 37 36.90 10.83 34.60
CA GLU A 37 37.28 10.55 33.22
C GLU A 37 36.02 10.16 32.42
N SER A 38 35.90 10.73 31.23
CA SER A 38 34.94 10.30 30.22
C SER A 38 35.27 8.89 29.71
N PRO A 39 34.31 7.96 29.66
CA PRO A 39 34.33 6.92 28.66
C PRO A 39 33.65 7.41 27.37
N SER A 40 34.38 7.24 26.27
CA SER A 40 33.90 7.38 24.88
C SER A 40 32.59 6.61 24.64
N PRO A 41 31.77 7.03 23.66
CA PRO A 41 30.61 6.26 23.24
C PRO A 41 31.09 4.96 22.60
N THR A 42 31.04 3.87 23.37
CA THR A 42 31.02 2.53 22.80
C THR A 42 29.79 2.45 21.90
N ALA A 43 30.04 2.32 20.60
CA ALA A 43 29.05 1.96 19.61
C ALA A 43 28.26 0.77 20.16
N THR A 44 27.04 1.04 20.62
CA THR A 44 26.10 0.00 20.96
C THR A 44 25.60 -0.47 19.62
N ALA A 45 26.06 -1.65 19.21
CA ALA A 45 25.60 -2.30 18.01
C ALA A 45 24.06 -2.32 18.03
N GLU A 46 23.45 -1.59 17.10
CA GLU A 46 22.10 -1.88 16.67
C GLU A 46 22.14 -3.30 16.10
N THR A 47 21.72 -4.27 16.91
CA THR A 47 21.37 -5.59 16.40
C THR A 47 20.20 -5.38 15.45
N THR A 48 20.49 -5.44 14.16
CA THR A 48 19.53 -5.65 13.09
C THR A 48 18.75 -6.94 13.37
N GLU A 49 17.63 -6.83 14.09
CA GLU A 49 16.74 -7.97 14.29
C GLU A 49 16.23 -8.46 12.94
N SER A 50 16.41 -9.76 12.69
CA SER A 50 16.00 -10.44 11.47
C SER A 50 14.51 -10.17 11.19
N SER A 51 14.23 -9.52 10.05
CA SER A 51 12.85 -9.32 9.59
C SER A 51 12.22 -10.60 9.01
N TYR A 52 12.94 -11.72 8.98
CA TYR A 52 12.52 -12.96 8.34
C TYR A 52 11.88 -13.94 9.33
N ASN A 53 10.84 -14.62 8.85
CA ASN A 53 10.15 -15.68 9.56
C ASN A 53 10.90 -17.00 9.33
N SER A 54 11.47 -17.61 10.37
CA SER A 54 12.22 -18.87 10.26
C SER A 54 11.35 -20.04 9.79
N ALA A 55 10.02 -19.97 9.97
CA ALA A 55 9.10 -20.97 9.43
C ALA A 55 9.14 -21.00 7.90
N PHE A 56 9.38 -19.86 7.24
CA PHE A 56 9.47 -19.76 5.79
C PHE A 56 10.81 -20.30 5.27
N GLU A 57 11.92 -19.96 5.93
CA GLU A 57 13.29 -20.35 5.54
C GLU A 57 13.49 -21.88 5.47
N LYS A 58 12.65 -22.66 6.17
CA LYS A 58 12.65 -24.13 6.07
C LYS A 58 12.31 -24.64 4.68
N TYR A 59 11.57 -23.86 3.90
CA TYR A 59 10.99 -24.30 2.63
C TYR A 59 11.52 -23.53 1.42
N ASN A 60 12.08 -22.32 1.58
CA ASN A 60 12.71 -21.58 0.49
C ASN A 60 13.68 -20.50 0.99
N ASN A 61 14.80 -20.36 0.28
CA ASN A 61 15.86 -19.37 0.53
C ASN A 61 16.16 -18.47 -0.69
N ASN A 62 15.50 -18.68 -1.83
CA ASN A 62 15.62 -17.84 -3.04
C ASN A 62 14.47 -16.82 -3.06
N ILE A 63 14.73 -15.60 -3.55
CA ILE A 63 14.10 -14.39 -3.01
C ILE A 63 13.39 -13.57 -4.10
N THR A 64 12.06 -13.69 -4.21
CA THR A 64 11.13 -12.60 -4.62
C THR A 64 9.76 -12.69 -3.94
N GLU A 65 9.45 -13.78 -3.25
CA GLU A 65 8.11 -14.13 -2.77
C GLU A 65 7.78 -13.48 -1.41
N LEU A 66 6.49 -13.26 -1.12
CA LEU A 66 6.02 -12.73 0.18
C LEU A 66 5.61 -13.81 1.18
N GLY A 67 5.46 -15.05 0.72
CA GLY A 67 5.07 -16.19 1.55
C GLY A 67 4.90 -17.45 0.71
N LEU A 68 4.36 -18.49 1.31
CA LEU A 68 4.03 -19.75 0.64
C LEU A 68 2.72 -20.33 1.19
N VAL A 69 2.13 -21.22 0.42
CA VAL A 69 0.97 -22.03 0.75
C VAL A 69 1.37 -23.49 0.64
N ILE A 70 1.29 -24.23 1.75
CA ILE A 70 1.41 -25.69 1.73
C ILE A 70 0.01 -26.26 1.56
N ASN A 71 -0.20 -27.04 0.51
CA ASN A 71 -1.47 -27.72 0.25
C ASN A 71 -1.56 -29.01 1.06
N ALA A 72 -2.69 -29.21 1.75
CA ALA A 72 -2.92 -30.38 2.60
C ALA A 72 -1.70 -30.73 3.49
N PRO A 73 -1.18 -29.77 4.29
CA PRO A 73 -0.03 -30.00 5.17
C PRO A 73 -0.26 -31.21 6.08
N ASP A 74 0.74 -32.07 6.16
CA ASP A 74 0.71 -33.19 7.08
C ASP A 74 1.03 -32.75 8.52
N GLN A 75 0.90 -33.68 9.45
CA GLN A 75 1.13 -33.41 10.87
C GLN A 75 2.60 -33.04 11.16
N GLU A 76 3.54 -33.50 10.35
CA GLU A 76 4.95 -33.15 10.48
C GLU A 76 5.18 -31.68 10.12
N ALA A 77 4.66 -31.23 8.98
CA ALA A 77 4.70 -29.83 8.56
C ALA A 77 4.06 -28.91 9.60
N ILE A 78 2.86 -29.24 10.09
CA ILE A 78 2.16 -28.46 11.12
C ILE A 78 2.97 -28.39 12.41
N ASN A 79 3.48 -29.52 12.91
CA ASN A 79 4.24 -29.57 14.17
C ASN A 79 5.64 -28.95 14.04
N SER A 80 6.14 -28.77 12.83
CA SER A 80 7.44 -28.17 12.60
C SER A 80 7.43 -26.65 12.86
N LEU A 81 6.27 -26.00 12.85
CA LEU A 81 6.16 -24.55 13.05
C LEU A 81 6.07 -24.20 14.54
N PRO A 82 6.90 -23.25 15.03
CA PRO A 82 6.82 -22.79 16.42
C PRO A 82 5.48 -22.15 16.79
N GLN A 83 4.84 -21.47 15.83
CA GLN A 83 3.60 -20.72 16.05
C GLN A 83 2.61 -21.04 14.92
N VAL A 84 1.65 -21.92 15.18
CA VAL A 84 0.56 -22.19 14.25
C VAL A 84 -0.74 -21.63 14.80
N GLU A 85 -1.33 -20.71 14.05
CA GLU A 85 -2.70 -20.26 14.29
C GLU A 85 -3.65 -21.01 13.38
N THR A 86 -4.89 -21.26 13.82
CA THR A 86 -5.88 -22.00 13.03
C THR A 86 -7.11 -21.15 12.80
N TYR A 87 -7.54 -21.06 11.55
CA TYR A 87 -8.82 -20.47 11.17
C TYR A 87 -9.68 -21.51 10.42
N LYS A 88 -10.91 -21.70 10.89
CA LYS A 88 -11.89 -22.59 10.26
C LYS A 88 -12.97 -21.77 9.58
N GLN A 89 -12.85 -21.59 8.26
CA GLN A 89 -13.88 -20.94 7.47
C GLN A 89 -15.08 -21.88 7.29
N MET A 90 -14.82 -23.19 7.18
CA MET A 90 -15.83 -24.24 7.08
C MET A 90 -15.42 -25.46 7.91
N ASP A 91 -16.40 -26.26 8.33
CA ASP A 91 -16.15 -27.59 8.90
C ASP A 91 -15.84 -28.59 7.77
N THR A 92 -14.58 -28.59 7.34
CA THR A 92 -14.05 -29.46 6.28
C THR A 92 -12.76 -30.13 6.74
N LYS A 93 -12.35 -31.19 6.04
CA LYS A 93 -11.01 -31.78 6.16
C LYS A 93 -9.99 -31.08 5.27
N ASP A 94 -10.45 -30.38 4.24
CA ASP A 94 -9.60 -29.65 3.31
C ASP A 94 -8.93 -28.49 4.05
N ASN A 95 -7.63 -28.41 3.89
CA ASN A 95 -6.85 -27.40 4.56
C ASN A 95 -5.60 -27.04 3.77
N LEU A 96 -5.09 -25.86 4.08
CA LEU A 96 -3.85 -25.33 3.56
C LEU A 96 -3.17 -24.52 4.66
N MET A 97 -1.84 -24.44 4.61
CA MET A 97 -1.07 -23.66 5.58
C MET A 97 -0.36 -22.52 4.87
N ILE A 98 -0.64 -21.29 5.30
CA ILE A 98 -0.01 -20.07 4.82
C ILE A 98 1.16 -19.74 5.73
N ILE A 99 2.36 -19.55 5.17
CA ILE A 99 3.54 -19.12 5.91
C ILE A 99 4.04 -17.81 5.28
N PRO A 100 3.93 -16.65 5.97
CA PRO A 100 4.50 -15.41 5.47
C PRO A 100 6.02 -15.44 5.59
N LYS A 101 6.73 -14.80 4.65
CA LYS A 101 8.19 -14.73 4.66
C LYS A 101 8.74 -13.84 5.77
N TYR A 102 8.03 -12.77 6.12
CA TYR A 102 8.51 -11.76 7.04
C TYR A 102 7.73 -11.78 8.35
N ASN A 103 8.45 -11.53 9.45
CA ASN A 103 7.82 -11.19 10.73
C ASN A 103 7.14 -9.83 10.59
N GLY A 104 6.04 -9.63 11.29
CA GLY A 104 5.26 -8.40 11.20
C GLY A 104 4.34 -8.32 9.97
N SER A 105 4.22 -9.40 9.20
CA SER A 105 3.29 -9.44 8.05
C SER A 105 1.83 -9.36 8.50
N LYS A 106 0.97 -8.94 7.59
CA LYS A 106 -0.48 -9.03 7.70
C LYS A 106 -0.97 -10.17 6.82
N ILE A 107 -1.89 -10.98 7.34
CA ILE A 107 -2.63 -11.97 6.56
C ILE A 107 -4.12 -11.67 6.69
N THR A 108 -4.81 -11.49 5.57
CA THR A 108 -6.28 -11.39 5.53
C THR A 108 -6.89 -12.50 4.70
N ILE A 109 -8.04 -12.98 5.14
CA ILE A 109 -8.91 -13.85 4.34
C ILE A 109 -10.18 -13.07 4.08
N SER A 110 -10.54 -12.94 2.81
CA SER A 110 -11.70 -12.16 2.38
C SER A 110 -12.61 -13.00 1.49
N LYS A 111 -13.90 -12.69 1.49
CA LYS A 111 -14.78 -13.14 0.41
C LYS A 111 -14.34 -12.51 -0.91
N VAL A 112 -14.55 -13.25 -1.98
CA VAL A 112 -14.19 -12.85 -3.34
C VAL A 112 -15.42 -12.47 -4.14
N GLU A 113 -15.29 -11.43 -4.94
CA GLU A 113 -16.25 -11.03 -5.96
C GLU A 113 -15.53 -10.93 -7.32
N TYR A 114 -16.15 -11.41 -8.38
CA TYR A 114 -15.62 -11.29 -9.74
C TYR A 114 -16.21 -10.03 -10.40
N THR A 115 -15.35 -9.15 -10.89
CA THR A 115 -15.77 -7.89 -11.54
C THR A 115 -16.02 -8.03 -13.04
N GLY A 116 -15.73 -9.19 -13.65
CA GLY A 116 -15.69 -9.36 -15.11
C GLY A 116 -14.27 -9.41 -15.68
N GLU A 117 -13.29 -8.95 -14.92
CA GLU A 117 -11.87 -8.93 -15.31
C GLU A 117 -11.01 -9.69 -14.29
N ARG A 118 -11.24 -9.44 -13.00
CA ARG A 118 -10.47 -10.05 -11.91
C ARG A 118 -11.33 -10.34 -10.70
N PHE A 119 -10.75 -11.12 -9.79
CA PHE A 119 -11.29 -11.32 -8.46
C PHE A 119 -10.81 -10.19 -7.54
N ILE A 120 -11.73 -9.64 -6.74
CA ILE A 120 -11.43 -8.61 -5.73
C ILE A 120 -11.89 -9.06 -4.35
N ALA A 121 -11.19 -8.60 -3.31
CA ALA A 121 -11.59 -8.79 -1.93
C ALA A 121 -12.79 -7.88 -1.57
N LYS A 122 -13.80 -8.43 -0.89
CA LYS A 122 -15.00 -7.69 -0.46
C LYS A 122 -15.19 -7.66 1.04
N ASP A 123 -15.49 -8.81 1.65
CA ASP A 123 -15.76 -8.93 3.08
C ASP A 123 -14.57 -9.61 3.77
N THR A 124 -13.91 -8.94 4.72
CA THR A 124 -12.88 -9.59 5.55
C THR A 124 -13.52 -10.62 6.48
N LEU A 125 -13.10 -11.88 6.33
CA LEU A 125 -13.51 -13.01 7.16
C LEU A 125 -12.54 -13.24 8.34
N TYR A 126 -11.26 -12.94 8.12
CA TYR A 126 -10.19 -13.08 9.09
C TYR A 126 -9.08 -12.07 8.80
N ALA A 127 -8.43 -11.58 9.85
CA ALA A 127 -7.25 -10.73 9.76
C ALA A 127 -6.27 -11.03 10.90
N LYS A 128 -5.01 -11.24 10.55
CA LYS A 128 -3.87 -11.23 11.45
C LYS A 128 -2.98 -10.07 11.10
N GLU A 129 -2.76 -9.17 12.03
CA GLU A 129 -1.76 -8.09 11.93
C GLU A 129 -0.51 -8.50 12.70
N GLY A 130 0.66 -8.17 12.18
CA GLY A 130 1.92 -8.33 12.89
C GLY A 130 2.27 -9.78 13.21
N THR A 131 2.40 -10.65 12.20
CA THR A 131 2.71 -12.07 12.41
C THR A 131 4.01 -12.27 13.22
N PRO A 132 4.02 -13.09 14.29
CA PRO A 132 5.22 -13.31 15.09
C PRO A 132 6.27 -14.16 14.35
N GLU A 133 7.45 -14.28 14.97
CA GLU A 133 8.48 -15.24 14.54
C GLU A 133 7.90 -16.67 14.54
N GLY A 134 8.18 -17.43 13.48
CA GLY A 134 7.89 -18.85 13.39
C GLY A 134 6.43 -19.12 13.04
N TYR A 135 5.73 -18.10 12.52
CA TYR A 135 4.30 -18.11 12.31
C TYR A 135 3.87 -18.82 11.04
N GLY A 136 2.75 -19.54 11.13
CA GLY A 136 1.94 -19.98 10.00
C GLY A 136 0.46 -20.01 10.36
N LEU A 137 -0.39 -19.83 9.36
CA LEU A 137 -1.84 -19.89 9.48
C LEU A 137 -2.35 -21.18 8.83
N LEU A 138 -2.92 -22.09 9.61
CA LEU A 138 -3.63 -23.26 9.13
C LEU A 138 -5.09 -22.90 8.85
N LEU A 139 -5.45 -22.89 7.57
CA LEU A 139 -6.79 -22.56 7.07
C LEU A 139 -7.55 -23.84 6.72
N TYR A 140 -8.74 -24.02 7.31
CA TYR A 140 -9.70 -25.03 6.86
C TYR A 140 -10.75 -24.37 5.97
N ALA A 141 -10.67 -24.65 4.67
CA ALA A 141 -11.56 -24.13 3.64
C ALA A 141 -11.58 -25.08 2.43
N VAL A 142 -12.69 -25.06 1.70
CA VAL A 142 -12.84 -25.85 0.47
C VAL A 142 -12.23 -25.07 -0.70
N ARG A 143 -11.53 -25.78 -1.59
CA ARG A 143 -11.15 -25.25 -2.91
C ARG A 143 -12.29 -25.53 -3.90
N PRO A 144 -13.00 -24.51 -4.42
CA PRO A 144 -14.03 -24.74 -5.40
C PRO A 144 -13.42 -24.96 -6.80
N GLU A 145 -13.91 -25.96 -7.54
CA GLU A 145 -13.68 -26.07 -9.00
C GLU A 145 -14.36 -24.95 -9.79
N GLY A 146 -15.42 -24.36 -9.21
CA GLY A 146 -16.19 -23.28 -9.80
C GLY A 146 -15.69 -21.90 -9.39
N ILE A 147 -16.63 -20.96 -9.19
CA ILE A 147 -16.30 -19.58 -8.82
C ILE A 147 -15.59 -19.57 -7.45
N PRO A 148 -14.36 -19.02 -7.35
CA PRO A 148 -13.65 -18.83 -6.10
C PRO A 148 -14.48 -18.02 -5.10
N GLN A 149 -14.48 -18.48 -3.85
CA GLN A 149 -15.28 -17.84 -2.79
C GLN A 149 -14.44 -17.00 -1.84
N ILE A 150 -13.16 -17.32 -1.72
CA ILE A 150 -12.25 -16.69 -0.77
C ILE A 150 -10.87 -16.47 -1.39
N MET A 151 -10.23 -15.41 -0.92
CA MET A 151 -8.90 -14.97 -1.30
C MET A 151 -8.12 -14.73 -0.01
N ILE A 152 -6.86 -15.14 -0.02
CA ILE A 152 -5.89 -14.81 1.01
C ILE A 152 -5.07 -13.64 0.49
N THR A 153 -4.87 -12.62 1.31
CA THR A 153 -3.92 -11.55 1.02
C THR A 153 -2.82 -11.56 2.07
N VAL A 154 -1.56 -11.57 1.62
CA VAL A 154 -0.39 -11.43 2.49
C VAL A 154 0.27 -10.09 2.20
N THR A 155 0.39 -9.23 3.21
CA THR A 155 0.98 -7.89 3.10
C THR A 155 2.18 -7.77 4.03
N TYR A 156 3.27 -7.20 3.53
CA TYR A 156 4.41 -6.80 4.35
C TYR A 156 4.93 -5.45 3.88
N LYS A 157 4.91 -4.45 4.77
CA LYS A 157 5.17 -3.04 4.45
C LYS A 157 4.26 -2.57 3.30
N ASN A 158 4.83 -2.20 2.16
CA ASN A 158 4.12 -1.72 0.97
C ASN A 158 3.86 -2.80 -0.08
N LYS A 159 4.25 -4.06 0.17
CA LYS A 159 4.06 -5.17 -0.79
C LYS A 159 2.87 -6.02 -0.35
N SER A 160 2.02 -6.39 -1.30
CA SER A 160 0.86 -7.25 -1.05
C SER A 160 0.70 -8.29 -2.14
N ILE A 161 0.23 -9.48 -1.78
CA ILE A 161 -0.09 -10.53 -2.74
C ILE A 161 -1.45 -11.15 -2.43
N ASP A 162 -2.25 -11.31 -3.47
CA ASP A 162 -3.51 -12.03 -3.42
C ASP A 162 -3.33 -13.46 -3.91
N TYR A 163 -3.92 -14.40 -3.18
CA TYR A 163 -3.96 -15.81 -3.50
C TYR A 163 -5.42 -16.26 -3.52
N VAL A 164 -5.93 -16.49 -4.72
CA VAL A 164 -7.31 -16.94 -4.93
C VAL A 164 -7.38 -18.44 -4.69
N ILE A 165 -8.23 -18.87 -3.75
CA ILE A 165 -8.43 -20.28 -3.46
C ILE A 165 -9.40 -20.86 -4.49
N ALA A 166 -8.84 -21.58 -5.45
CA ALA A 166 -9.56 -22.28 -6.52
C ALA A 166 -8.91 -23.65 -6.78
N GLU A 167 -9.65 -24.57 -7.40
CA GLU A 167 -9.15 -25.87 -7.83
C GLU A 167 -8.83 -25.89 -9.32
N ASP A 168 -7.59 -26.28 -9.71
CA ASP A 168 -7.25 -26.56 -11.11
C ASP A 168 -7.62 -28.01 -11.44
N GLY A 169 -8.82 -28.20 -11.99
CA GLY A 169 -9.36 -29.51 -12.36
C GLY A 169 -8.61 -30.26 -13.47
N LYS A 170 -7.51 -29.70 -14.02
CA LYS A 170 -6.68 -30.39 -15.03
C LYS A 170 -5.41 -31.02 -14.47
N ASN A 171 -4.68 -30.32 -13.60
CA ASN A 171 -3.32 -30.71 -13.18
C ASN A 171 -3.16 -30.94 -11.68
N GLY A 172 -4.19 -30.63 -10.86
CA GLY A 172 -4.07 -30.63 -9.40
C GLY A 172 -3.17 -29.51 -8.89
N HIS A 173 -2.81 -29.54 -7.61
CA HIS A 173 -1.98 -28.53 -6.97
C HIS A 173 -0.60 -29.07 -6.59
N GLU A 174 0.42 -28.23 -6.72
CA GLU A 174 1.74 -28.51 -6.14
C GLU A 174 1.61 -28.63 -4.61
N GLY A 175 2.45 -29.47 -3.97
CA GLY A 175 2.43 -29.61 -2.52
C GLY A 175 2.75 -28.29 -1.78
N ILE A 176 3.57 -27.45 -2.40
CA ILE A 176 3.90 -26.10 -1.92
C ILE A 176 3.77 -25.15 -3.11
N GLU A 177 2.91 -24.13 -2.96
CA GLU A 177 2.79 -23.02 -3.89
C GLU A 177 3.44 -21.79 -3.26
N TYR A 178 4.38 -21.16 -3.94
CA TYR A 178 4.96 -19.93 -3.44
C TYR A 178 4.06 -18.75 -3.79
N LEU A 179 3.84 -17.85 -2.83
CA LEU A 179 3.17 -16.58 -3.03
C LEU A 179 4.16 -15.64 -3.73
N LYS A 180 4.36 -15.94 -5.00
CA LYS A 180 5.12 -15.13 -5.94
C LYS A 180 4.32 -13.87 -6.14
N LEU A 181 4.86 -12.75 -5.67
CA LEU A 181 4.61 -11.49 -6.36
C LEU A 181 4.78 -11.85 -7.82
N GLU A 182 3.68 -11.84 -8.56
CA GLU A 182 3.71 -12.41 -9.89
C GLU A 182 4.67 -11.47 -10.63
N THR A 183 5.86 -11.95 -10.93
CA THR A 183 6.92 -11.09 -11.43
C THR A 183 7.07 -11.33 -12.90
N ASP A 184 7.18 -10.24 -13.67
CA ASP A 184 7.84 -10.28 -14.95
C ASP A 184 9.20 -11.00 -14.80
N ASP A 185 9.83 -11.43 -15.90
CA ASP A 185 11.14 -12.09 -15.83
C ASP A 185 12.22 -11.20 -15.16
N MET A 186 11.87 -9.93 -14.85
CA MET A 186 12.63 -8.91 -14.14
C MET A 186 12.26 -8.67 -12.65
N GLY A 187 11.41 -9.49 -12.02
CA GLY A 187 11.28 -9.49 -10.56
C GLY A 187 10.35 -8.44 -9.93
N MET A 188 9.36 -7.89 -10.65
CA MET A 188 8.36 -6.95 -10.08
C MET A 188 6.96 -7.53 -9.81
N PRO A 189 6.31 -7.26 -8.66
CA PRO A 189 4.95 -7.75 -8.38
C PRO A 189 3.85 -7.34 -9.38
N HIS A 190 3.00 -8.27 -9.85
CA HIS A 190 1.80 -8.01 -10.68
C HIS A 190 0.59 -7.56 -9.84
N SER A 191 0.80 -6.98 -8.66
CA SER A 191 -0.31 -6.42 -7.88
C SER A 191 -0.59 -4.97 -8.28
N GLY A 192 -0.90 -4.74 -9.56
CA GLY A 192 -1.20 -3.41 -10.10
C GLY A 192 -2.14 -3.47 -11.31
N GLU A 193 -2.90 -2.40 -11.53
CA GLU A 193 -3.71 -2.25 -12.74
C GLU A 193 -2.78 -2.05 -13.94
N MET A 194 -2.98 -2.84 -15.00
CA MET A 194 -2.22 -2.69 -16.24
C MET A 194 -2.80 -1.56 -17.08
N ILE A 195 -1.95 -0.59 -17.43
CA ILE A 195 -2.26 0.52 -18.31
C ILE A 195 -1.69 0.19 -19.69
N THR A 196 -2.58 -0.15 -20.61
CA THR A 196 -2.24 -0.43 -22.00
C THR A 196 -2.22 0.86 -22.83
N PRO A 197 -1.42 0.91 -23.91
CA PRO A 197 -1.39 2.08 -24.78
C PRO A 197 -2.71 2.25 -25.53
N ILE A 198 -3.07 3.51 -25.77
CA ILE A 198 -4.17 3.90 -26.63
C ILE A 198 -3.59 4.49 -27.91
N GLN A 199 -4.05 4.00 -29.05
CA GLN A 199 -3.74 4.54 -30.38
C GLN A 199 -4.91 5.39 -30.88
N ASP A 200 -5.20 6.46 -30.16
CA ASP A 200 -6.26 7.42 -30.50
C ASP A 200 -5.70 8.85 -30.44
N ALA A 201 -5.44 9.41 -31.62
CA ALA A 201 -4.95 10.78 -31.75
C ALA A 201 -5.92 11.83 -31.17
N THR A 202 -7.19 11.49 -31.00
CA THR A 202 -8.21 12.38 -30.43
C THR A 202 -8.28 12.30 -28.91
N TYR A 203 -7.53 11.38 -28.27
CA TYR A 203 -7.54 11.21 -26.82
C TYR A 203 -7.19 12.51 -26.08
N LEU A 204 -6.49 13.48 -26.66
CA LEU A 204 -6.15 14.73 -25.96
C LEU A 204 -6.97 15.95 -26.44
N GLU A 205 -7.94 15.75 -27.33
CA GLU A 205 -8.77 16.84 -27.83
C GLU A 205 -9.56 17.54 -26.71
N GLY A 206 -9.61 18.86 -26.80
CA GLY A 206 -10.28 19.72 -25.82
C GLY A 206 -9.51 19.95 -24.51
N LEU A 207 -8.27 19.46 -24.40
CA LEU A 207 -7.41 19.70 -23.24
C LEU A 207 -6.17 20.52 -23.61
N ASN A 208 -5.71 21.31 -22.64
CA ASN A 208 -4.52 22.13 -22.72
C ASN A 208 -3.37 21.46 -21.95
N ARG A 209 -2.15 21.49 -22.51
CA ARG A 209 -0.98 20.87 -21.86
C ARG A 209 -0.51 21.72 -20.68
N PHE A 210 -0.73 21.22 -19.47
CA PHE A 210 -0.44 21.88 -18.21
C PHE A 210 1.04 21.79 -17.81
N SER A 211 1.66 20.62 -18.00
CA SER A 211 3.10 20.43 -17.76
C SER A 211 3.64 19.32 -18.65
N SER A 212 4.98 19.29 -18.79
CA SER A 212 5.70 18.34 -19.64
C SER A 212 7.08 18.07 -19.02
N PHE A 213 7.52 16.82 -19.08
CA PHE A 213 8.86 16.41 -18.66
C PHE A 213 9.36 15.30 -19.59
N ASP A 214 10.58 15.44 -20.11
CA ASP A 214 11.20 14.45 -20.97
C ASP A 214 12.09 13.52 -20.14
N VAL A 215 11.90 12.21 -20.30
CA VAL A 215 12.67 11.18 -19.62
C VAL A 215 12.69 9.92 -20.47
N ASP A 216 13.84 9.27 -20.52
CA ASP A 216 14.02 7.91 -21.03
C ASP A 216 13.51 6.94 -19.96
N PHE A 217 12.22 6.57 -20.00
CA PHE A 217 11.62 5.79 -18.90
C PHE A 217 11.88 4.29 -19.01
N ASP A 218 12.13 3.80 -20.23
CA ASP A 218 12.43 2.40 -20.53
C ASP A 218 13.92 2.16 -20.80
N LEU A 219 14.74 3.19 -20.63
CA LEU A 219 16.20 3.12 -20.72
C LEU A 219 16.71 2.65 -22.09
N ASP A 220 15.92 2.87 -23.16
CA ASP A 220 16.28 2.51 -24.52
C ASP A 220 17.28 3.49 -25.17
N GLY A 221 17.54 4.61 -24.50
CA GLY A 221 18.43 5.69 -24.96
C GLY A 221 17.71 6.81 -25.71
N SER A 222 16.39 6.72 -25.87
CA SER A 222 15.50 7.75 -26.42
C SER A 222 14.66 8.33 -25.29
N ASN A 223 14.35 9.62 -25.36
CA ASN A 223 13.44 10.22 -24.39
C ASN A 223 11.99 10.06 -24.85
N GLU A 224 11.14 9.67 -23.91
CA GLU A 224 9.69 9.86 -23.98
C GLU A 224 9.27 11.11 -23.22
N THR A 225 7.99 11.47 -23.36
CA THR A 225 7.44 12.65 -22.70
C THR A 225 6.29 12.27 -21.77
N ILE A 226 6.40 12.69 -20.50
CA ILE A 226 5.34 12.70 -19.52
C ILE A 226 4.62 14.04 -19.60
N GLU A 227 3.30 14.04 -19.85
CA GLU A 227 2.51 15.26 -20.02
C GLU A 227 1.26 15.25 -19.14
N VAL A 228 1.03 16.35 -18.43
CA VAL A 228 -0.25 16.62 -17.76
C VAL A 228 -1.09 17.50 -18.68
N TYR A 229 -2.36 17.14 -18.82
CA TYR A 229 -3.35 17.90 -19.56
C TYR A 229 -4.51 18.31 -18.66
N CYS A 230 -5.03 19.51 -18.86
CA CYS A 230 -6.14 20.09 -18.11
C CYS A 230 -7.10 20.82 -19.05
N GLN A 231 -8.40 20.73 -18.80
CA GLN A 231 -9.42 21.46 -19.56
C GLN A 231 -9.43 22.98 -19.25
N GLY A 232 -8.74 23.41 -18.19
CA GLY A 232 -8.70 24.80 -17.75
C GLY A 232 -8.35 25.77 -18.88
N GLU A 233 -9.02 26.92 -18.90
CA GLU A 233 -8.77 27.96 -19.89
C GLU A 233 -7.38 28.57 -19.67
N ILE A 234 -6.70 28.91 -20.76
CA ILE A 234 -5.42 29.63 -20.69
C ILE A 234 -5.71 31.12 -20.84
N THR A 235 -5.24 31.93 -19.91
CA THR A 235 -5.34 33.39 -19.96
C THR A 235 -4.31 33.99 -20.91
N ASP A 236 -4.48 35.27 -21.28
CA ASP A 236 -3.60 35.97 -22.23
C ASP A 236 -2.11 35.99 -21.83
N ASP A 237 -1.81 35.82 -20.54
CA ASP A 237 -0.46 35.76 -19.97
C ASP A 237 0.14 34.33 -19.92
N GLY A 238 -0.60 33.32 -20.38
CA GLY A 238 -0.18 31.92 -20.36
C GLY A 238 -0.47 31.18 -19.05
N SER A 239 -1.11 31.82 -18.07
CA SER A 239 -1.55 31.17 -16.84
C SER A 239 -2.80 30.32 -17.05
N TYR A 240 -3.03 29.36 -16.16
CA TYR A 240 -4.26 28.57 -16.16
C TYR A 240 -5.33 29.22 -15.30
N PHE A 241 -6.51 29.44 -15.88
CA PHE A 241 -7.72 29.79 -15.15
C PHE A 241 -8.44 28.52 -14.71
N LEU A 242 -8.31 28.21 -13.42
CA LEU A 242 -8.94 27.06 -12.78
C LEU A 242 -10.11 27.53 -11.92
N ASP A 243 -11.27 26.91 -12.13
CA ASP A 243 -12.52 27.06 -11.36
C ASP A 243 -12.68 25.90 -10.35
N ASP A 244 -13.87 25.69 -9.80
CA ASP A 244 -14.19 24.64 -8.82
C ASP A 244 -13.93 23.20 -9.30
N GLY A 245 -13.81 22.96 -10.61
CA GLY A 245 -13.31 21.68 -11.14
C GLY A 245 -13.12 21.64 -12.66
N GLN A 246 -12.21 20.77 -13.10
CA GLN A 246 -11.81 20.61 -14.51
C GLN A 246 -11.56 19.14 -14.82
N VAL A 247 -11.57 18.77 -16.11
CA VAL A 247 -11.04 17.47 -16.55
C VAL A 247 -9.51 17.53 -16.57
N TRP A 248 -8.87 16.52 -15.96
CA TRP A 248 -7.43 16.31 -15.94
C TRP A 248 -7.08 14.92 -16.51
N THR A 249 -5.90 14.80 -17.11
CA THR A 249 -5.27 13.51 -17.46
C THR A 249 -3.76 13.63 -17.37
N LEU A 250 -3.08 12.54 -17.02
CA LEU A 250 -1.62 12.39 -17.11
C LEU A 250 -1.34 11.28 -18.10
N VAL A 251 -0.49 11.56 -19.07
CA VAL A 251 -0.10 10.60 -20.10
C VAL A 251 1.41 10.48 -20.22
N VAL A 252 1.85 9.31 -20.64
CA VAL A 252 3.17 9.10 -21.24
C VAL A 252 2.99 8.94 -22.75
N LYS A 253 3.85 9.60 -23.53
CA LYS A 253 3.89 9.47 -24.99
C LYS A 253 5.17 8.77 -25.43
N LYS A 254 5.01 7.65 -26.13
CA LYS A 254 6.11 6.88 -26.74
C LYS A 254 5.76 6.58 -28.19
N GLY A 255 6.41 7.27 -29.13
CA GLY A 255 6.03 7.20 -30.54
C GLY A 255 4.57 7.63 -30.76
N ASP A 256 3.76 6.75 -31.34
CA ASP A 256 2.32 6.97 -31.56
C ASP A 256 1.45 6.49 -30.39
N ASP A 257 2.04 5.83 -29.39
CA ASP A 257 1.32 5.29 -28.25
C ASP A 257 1.13 6.34 -27.14
N ILE A 258 -0.09 6.38 -26.60
CA ILE A 258 -0.47 7.21 -25.45
C ILE A 258 -0.83 6.30 -24.28
N TYR A 259 -0.07 6.33 -23.20
CA TYR A 259 -0.36 5.58 -21.98
C TYR A 259 -1.03 6.51 -20.96
N PRO A 260 -2.33 6.32 -20.65
CA PRO A 260 -3.04 7.16 -19.68
C PRO A 260 -2.73 6.75 -18.24
N LEU A 261 -1.59 7.21 -17.71
CA LEU A 261 -1.22 6.97 -16.31
C LEU A 261 -2.29 7.46 -15.33
N PHE A 262 -3.01 8.53 -15.69
CA PHE A 262 -4.28 8.92 -15.07
C PHE A 262 -5.29 9.23 -16.17
N GLU A 263 -6.36 8.44 -16.25
CA GLU A 263 -7.42 8.62 -17.25
C GLU A 263 -8.11 9.99 -17.13
N LYS A 264 -8.71 10.45 -18.23
CA LYS A 264 -9.54 11.66 -18.24
C LYS A 264 -10.60 11.61 -17.14
N SER A 265 -10.38 12.41 -16.10
CA SER A 265 -11.27 12.47 -14.94
C SER A 265 -11.55 13.90 -14.55
N TYR A 266 -12.80 14.18 -14.20
CA TYR A 266 -13.17 15.46 -13.62
C TYR A 266 -12.71 15.52 -12.16
N ILE A 267 -11.84 16.47 -11.84
CA ILE A 267 -11.35 16.71 -10.48
C ILE A 267 -12.03 17.97 -9.95
N GLN A 268 -12.80 17.81 -8.87
CA GLN A 268 -13.42 18.92 -8.15
C GLN A 268 -12.55 19.33 -6.95
N LEU A 269 -12.36 20.63 -6.74
CA LEU A 269 -11.64 21.21 -5.58
C LEU A 269 -10.29 20.54 -5.32
N GLY A 270 -9.46 20.46 -6.35
CA GLY A 270 -8.15 19.82 -6.28
C GLY A 270 -7.40 19.87 -7.60
N GLY A 271 -6.49 18.92 -7.80
CA GLY A 271 -5.67 18.85 -8.99
C GLY A 271 -4.86 17.57 -9.08
N LEU A 272 -4.03 17.51 -10.12
CA LEU A 272 -3.18 16.38 -10.45
C LEU A 272 -1.71 16.80 -10.44
N GLU A 273 -0.88 16.04 -9.75
CA GLU A 273 0.57 16.24 -9.64
C GLU A 273 1.30 14.92 -9.84
N TYR A 274 2.59 15.00 -10.17
CA TYR A 274 3.43 13.82 -10.25
C TYR A 274 4.86 14.12 -9.80
N LEU A 275 5.56 13.07 -9.41
CA LEU A 275 7.00 13.04 -9.16
C LEU A 275 7.62 11.95 -10.03
N VAL A 276 8.77 12.24 -10.64
CA VAL A 276 9.58 11.26 -11.36
C VAL A 276 10.83 10.97 -10.55
N TYR A 277 11.14 9.70 -10.32
CA TYR A 277 12.34 9.29 -9.59
C TYR A 277 12.86 7.92 -10.04
N ILE A 278 14.09 7.61 -9.64
CA ILE A 278 14.69 6.29 -9.75
C ILE A 278 14.88 5.77 -8.32
N ASP A 279 14.52 4.52 -8.04
CA ASP A 279 14.80 3.91 -6.75
C ASP A 279 16.30 3.57 -6.68
N TYR A 280 16.98 3.99 -5.61
CA TYR A 280 18.39 3.67 -5.41
C TYR A 280 18.65 2.17 -5.18
N ASN A 281 17.61 1.38 -4.95
CA ASN A 281 17.69 -0.08 -4.89
C ASN A 281 17.36 -0.74 -6.23
N ASP A 282 16.86 0.02 -7.21
CA ASP A 282 16.47 -0.43 -8.55
C ASP A 282 16.73 0.69 -9.58
N TYR A 283 17.98 0.77 -10.05
CA TYR A 283 18.42 1.82 -10.98
C TYR A 283 17.92 1.63 -12.41
N GLU A 284 17.32 0.47 -12.69
CA GLU A 284 16.90 0.08 -14.04
C GLU A 284 15.46 0.51 -14.31
N ARG A 285 14.83 1.27 -13.39
CA ARG A 285 13.42 1.63 -13.50
C ARG A 285 13.15 3.07 -13.14
N VAL A 286 12.42 3.74 -14.03
CA VAL A 286 11.86 5.06 -13.79
C VAL A 286 10.46 4.90 -13.20
N HIS A 287 10.25 5.56 -12.07
CA HIS A 287 8.98 5.60 -11.36
C HIS A 287 8.26 6.92 -11.61
N VAL A 288 6.95 6.86 -11.86
CA VAL A 288 6.07 8.03 -11.94
C VAL A 288 5.04 7.95 -10.83
N LEU A 289 5.30 8.65 -9.72
CA LEU A 289 4.40 8.73 -8.58
C LEU A 289 3.35 9.82 -8.80
N VAL A 290 2.15 9.39 -9.09
CA VAL A 290 1.00 10.25 -9.38
C VAL A 290 0.25 10.55 -8.09
N GLN A 291 -0.11 11.80 -7.89
CA GLN A 291 -0.88 12.27 -6.73
C GLN A 291 -2.05 13.10 -7.22
N TYR A 292 -3.26 12.78 -6.76
CA TYR A 292 -4.42 13.64 -7.02
C TYR A 292 -5.26 13.85 -5.76
N LYS A 293 -5.89 15.02 -5.71
CA LYS A 293 -6.85 15.41 -4.67
C LYS A 293 -8.17 15.72 -5.36
N ALA A 294 -9.28 15.18 -4.87
CA ALA A 294 -10.61 15.43 -5.42
C ALA A 294 -11.62 15.56 -4.27
N GLY A 295 -12.07 16.78 -4.01
CA GLY A 295 -13.02 17.10 -2.93
C GLY A 295 -12.53 16.60 -1.57
N ALA A 296 -13.23 15.62 -1.01
CA ALA A 296 -12.92 15.00 0.27
C ALA A 296 -12.06 13.72 0.14
N GLY A 297 -11.28 13.59 -0.94
CA GLY A 297 -10.44 12.43 -1.22
C GLY A 297 -9.04 12.79 -1.71
N MET A 298 -8.09 11.90 -1.45
CA MET A 298 -6.71 11.98 -1.91
C MET A 298 -6.20 10.58 -2.25
N MET A 299 -5.48 10.46 -3.35
CA MET A 299 -4.86 9.22 -3.76
C MET A 299 -3.46 9.47 -4.31
N THR A 300 -2.57 8.52 -4.00
CA THR A 300 -1.23 8.42 -4.55
C THR A 300 -1.04 7.02 -5.10
N PHE A 301 -0.53 6.91 -6.31
CA PHE A 301 -0.16 5.63 -6.92
C PHE A 301 1.11 5.77 -7.73
N ASP A 302 1.86 4.69 -7.84
CA ASP A 302 3.13 4.62 -8.55
C ASP A 302 2.92 3.91 -9.89
N CYS A 303 3.53 4.42 -10.95
CA CYS A 303 3.48 3.84 -12.28
C CYS A 303 4.89 3.47 -12.74
N VAL A 304 5.06 2.23 -13.20
CA VAL A 304 6.34 1.74 -13.73
C VAL A 304 6.10 1.02 -15.05
N TYR A 305 6.98 1.25 -16.03
CA TYR A 305 6.90 0.57 -17.31
C TYR A 305 7.46 -0.84 -17.21
N ASP A 306 6.78 -1.76 -17.89
CA ASP A 306 7.18 -3.16 -18.05
C ASP A 306 7.55 -3.37 -19.52
N GLU A 307 8.84 -3.58 -19.77
CA GLU A 307 9.41 -3.78 -21.11
C GLU A 307 8.93 -5.08 -21.78
N GLU A 308 8.64 -6.13 -21.01
CA GLU A 308 8.24 -7.43 -21.54
C GLU A 308 6.83 -7.36 -22.13
N THR A 309 5.93 -6.69 -21.41
CA THR A 309 4.54 -6.55 -21.85
C THR A 309 4.32 -5.29 -22.69
N GLY A 310 5.23 -4.32 -22.62
CA GLY A 310 5.10 -3.02 -23.28
C GLY A 310 4.00 -2.15 -22.67
N ASN A 311 3.72 -2.31 -21.37
CA ASN A 311 2.63 -1.63 -20.68
C ASN A 311 3.14 -0.95 -19.40
N PHE A 312 2.35 -0.03 -18.84
CA PHE A 312 2.62 0.46 -17.49
C PHE A 312 1.84 -0.37 -16.47
N ARG A 313 2.45 -0.60 -15.30
CA ARG A 313 1.76 -1.11 -14.11
C ARG A 313 1.50 0.04 -13.14
N ARG A 314 0.29 0.09 -12.58
CA ARG A 314 -0.13 1.05 -11.55
C ARG A 314 -0.32 0.38 -10.19
N ASP A 315 0.44 0.82 -9.19
CA ASP A 315 0.38 0.32 -7.81
C ASP A 315 -0.12 1.44 -6.87
N THR A 316 -1.24 1.23 -6.16
CA THR A 316 -1.73 2.21 -5.18
C THR A 316 -0.81 2.29 -3.96
N VAL A 317 -0.30 3.50 -3.68
CA VAL A 317 0.61 3.77 -2.55
C VAL A 317 -0.16 4.32 -1.35
N TYR A 318 -1.16 5.17 -1.59
CA TYR A 318 -1.97 5.79 -0.55
C TYR A 318 -3.36 6.11 -1.07
N GLU A 319 -4.36 5.93 -0.21
CA GLU A 319 -5.72 6.39 -0.48
C GLU A 319 -6.37 6.85 0.82
N ALA A 320 -7.08 7.98 0.75
CA ALA A 320 -7.95 8.44 1.81
C ALA A 320 -9.22 9.06 1.22
N SER A 321 -10.34 8.83 1.88
CA SER A 321 -11.65 9.36 1.53
C SER A 321 -12.37 9.90 2.77
N ASN A 322 -13.39 10.74 2.55
CA ASN A 322 -14.14 11.42 3.61
C ASN A 322 -13.23 12.24 4.55
N ILE A 323 -12.21 12.89 3.97
CA ILE A 323 -11.28 13.75 4.69
C ILE A 323 -11.66 15.21 4.57
N ASN A 324 -11.45 15.97 5.65
CA ASN A 324 -11.50 17.43 5.62
C ASN A 324 -10.07 17.96 5.71
N ILE A 325 -9.55 18.49 4.59
CA ILE A 325 -8.17 18.97 4.52
C ILE A 325 -8.06 20.29 5.29
N LEU A 326 -7.36 20.27 6.42
CA LEU A 326 -7.18 21.44 7.28
C LEU A 326 -6.00 22.33 6.86
N LYS A 327 -4.97 21.75 6.26
CA LYS A 327 -3.77 22.45 5.80
C LYS A 327 -3.14 21.71 4.62
N ASP A 328 -2.91 22.41 3.52
CA ASP A 328 -2.04 21.99 2.41
C ASP A 328 -0.72 22.76 2.47
N TRP A 329 0.36 22.17 1.95
CA TRP A 329 1.70 22.78 1.94
C TRP A 329 1.82 23.94 0.94
N LYS A 330 1.00 23.92 -0.12
CA LYS A 330 0.95 24.96 -1.16
C LYS A 330 0.59 26.35 -0.61
#